data_AF-A0A7W9FGP4-F1
#
_entry.id   AF-A0A7W9FGP4-F1
#
_cell.length_a   1.000
_cell.length_b   1.000
_cell.length_c   1.000
_cell.angle_alpha   90.00
_cell.angle_beta   90.00
_cell.angle_gamma   90.00
#
_symmetry.space_group_name_H-M   'P 1'
#
loop_
_entity.id
_entity.type
_entity.pdbx_description
1 polymer ?
#
loop_
_entity_poly.entity_id
_entity_poly.type
_entity_poly.pdbx_seq_one_letter_code
_entity_poly.pdbx_strand_id
1 'polypeptide(L)'
;MPDRIMYVQLKTGYGRDRGPAWIGWVRFSKTWRTAYFHDRTLARVTGTARANVDGDANFYDVDTDDLYWISGPKRDRTDGRYSTQQPTSEPEAKAQYEAFLAGAPLPGREEG
;
A
#
# COMPACT_ATOMS: atom_id res chain seq x y z
N MET A 1 12.15 10.77 -6.73
CA MET A 1 12.21 9.82 -5.60
C MET A 1 11.84 8.47 -6.09
N PRO A 2 12.32 7.41 -5.45
CA PRO A 2 12.08 6.09 -5.98
C PRO A 2 10.59 5.78 -5.86
N ASP A 3 10.00 5.45 -7.00
CA ASP A 3 8.80 4.64 -7.03
C ASP A 3 9.14 3.34 -6.31
N ARG A 4 8.19 2.82 -5.53
CA ARG A 4 8.36 1.58 -4.79
C ARG A 4 7.19 0.66 -5.06
N ILE A 5 7.48 -0.62 -5.16
CA ILE A 5 6.43 -1.64 -5.16
C ILE A 5 5.91 -1.76 -3.74
N MET A 6 4.63 -1.49 -3.56
CA MET A 6 3.95 -1.48 -2.27
C MET A 6 2.70 -2.35 -2.33
N TYR A 7 2.34 -2.88 -1.17
CA TYR A 7 0.97 -3.32 -0.90
C TYR A 7 0.12 -2.08 -0.56
N VAL A 8 -1.00 -1.93 -1.24
CA VAL A 8 -1.98 -0.85 -1.01
C VAL A 8 -3.34 -1.49 -0.81
N GLN A 9 -4.07 -1.11 0.23
CA GLN A 9 -5.44 -1.57 0.47
C GLN A 9 -6.35 -0.37 0.72
N LEU A 10 -7.50 -0.35 0.04
CA LEU A 10 -8.61 0.56 0.37
C LEU A 10 -9.32 0.04 1.61
N LYS A 11 -9.56 0.92 2.58
CA LYS A 11 -10.12 0.58 3.90
C LYS A 11 -11.56 1.06 4.03
N THR A 12 -11.88 2.23 3.48
CA THR A 12 -13.22 2.84 3.58
C THR A 12 -14.32 1.88 3.18
N GLY A 13 -15.32 1.70 4.03
CA GLY A 13 -16.56 0.99 3.65
C GLY A 13 -16.44 -0.54 3.60
N TYR A 14 -15.28 -1.12 3.89
CA TYR A 14 -15.09 -2.59 3.89
C TYR A 14 -14.93 -3.19 5.29
N GLY A 15 -15.02 -2.36 6.34
CA GLY A 15 -14.78 -2.78 7.72
C GLY A 15 -13.35 -3.27 7.91
N ARG A 16 -13.16 -4.33 8.71
CA ARG A 16 -11.82 -4.82 9.08
C ARG A 16 -11.17 -5.62 7.94
N ASP A 17 -10.26 -4.97 7.21
CA ASP A 17 -9.28 -5.51 6.23
C ASP A 17 -9.85 -6.29 5.04
N ARG A 18 -11.10 -6.05 4.64
CA ARG A 18 -11.77 -6.74 3.52
C ARG A 18 -11.90 -5.91 2.25
N GLY A 19 -11.24 -4.75 2.19
CA GLY A 19 -11.28 -3.91 1.02
C GLY A 19 -10.33 -4.38 -0.07
N PRO A 20 -10.56 -3.92 -1.32
CA PRO A 20 -9.70 -4.26 -2.44
C PRO A 20 -8.26 -3.83 -2.15
N ALA A 21 -7.33 -4.68 -2.59
CA ALA A 21 -5.91 -4.49 -2.36
C ALA A 21 -5.11 -4.76 -3.63
N TRP A 22 -3.96 -4.11 -3.72
CA TRP A 22 -3.10 -4.11 -4.89
C TRP A 22 -1.64 -4.27 -4.49
N ILE A 23 -0.88 -4.89 -5.39
CA ILE A 23 0.57 -4.75 -5.45
C ILE A 23 0.89 -3.87 -6.64
N GLY A 24 1.38 -2.66 -6.39
CA GLY A 24 1.58 -1.66 -7.44
C GLY A 24 2.71 -0.70 -7.13
N TRP A 25 3.07 0.10 -8.13
CA TRP A 25 4.06 1.15 -7.98
C TRP A 25 3.45 2.35 -7.26
N VAL A 26 4.13 2.79 -6.20
CA VAL A 26 3.74 3.96 -5.42
C VAL A 26 4.90 4.94 -5.41
N ARG A 27 4.63 6.15 -5.89
CA ARG A 27 5.59 7.25 -5.84
C ARG A 27 5.42 8.01 -4.54
N PHE A 28 6.51 8.27 -3.83
CA PHE A 28 6.47 9.05 -2.59
C PHE A 28 7.07 10.45 -2.74
N SER A 29 6.63 11.38 -1.89
CA SER A 29 7.25 12.70 -1.69
C SER A 29 8.49 12.62 -0.78
N LYS A 30 9.33 13.68 -0.73
CA LYS A 30 10.70 13.65 -0.14
C LYS A 30 10.69 13.31 1.33
N THR A 31 9.59 13.66 1.96
CA THR A 31 9.33 13.48 3.38
C THR A 31 8.54 12.20 3.68
N TRP A 32 8.20 11.40 2.66
CA TRP A 32 7.33 10.23 2.76
C TRP A 32 5.92 10.54 3.29
N ARG A 33 5.53 11.82 3.30
CA ARG A 33 4.22 12.28 3.81
C ARG A 33 3.11 12.25 2.76
N THR A 34 3.48 12.04 1.50
CA THR A 34 2.53 11.96 0.39
C THR A 34 2.90 10.78 -0.48
N ALA A 35 1.92 9.98 -0.88
CA ALA A 35 2.02 8.89 -1.83
C ALA A 35 1.13 9.19 -3.03
N TYR A 36 1.54 8.78 -4.22
CA TYR A 36 0.76 8.88 -5.45
C TYR A 36 0.53 7.48 -6.01
N PHE A 37 -0.72 7.13 -6.22
CA PHE A 37 -1.17 5.79 -6.63
C PHE A 37 -2.54 5.90 -7.32
N HIS A 38 -2.74 5.26 -8.47
CA HIS A 38 -4.02 5.29 -9.23
C HIS A 38 -4.58 6.71 -9.47
N ASP A 39 -3.72 7.63 -9.90
CA ASP A 39 -4.07 9.06 -10.07
C ASP A 39 -4.56 9.76 -8.79
N ARG A 40 -4.33 9.16 -7.62
CA ARG A 40 -4.70 9.72 -6.30
C ARG A 40 -3.51 10.37 -5.64
N THR A 41 -3.81 11.37 -4.83
CA THR A 41 -2.86 11.97 -3.91
C THR A 41 -3.22 11.54 -2.50
N LEU A 42 -2.39 10.67 -1.92
CA LEU A 42 -2.63 10.11 -0.60
C LEU A 42 -1.74 10.82 0.43
N ALA A 43 -2.35 11.49 1.40
CA ALA A 43 -1.66 12.13 2.51
C ALA A 43 -1.50 11.14 3.68
N ARG A 44 -0.33 11.17 4.32
CA ARG A 44 -0.06 10.31 5.47
C ARG A 44 -0.96 10.74 6.64
N VAL A 45 -1.58 9.77 7.30
CA VAL A 45 -2.30 9.99 8.55
C VAL A 45 -1.28 10.41 9.62
N THR A 46 -1.57 11.51 10.31
CA THR A 46 -0.75 12.03 11.42
C THR A 46 -1.53 12.01 12.73
N GLY A 47 -0.86 11.63 13.81
CA GLY A 47 -1.49 11.52 15.14
C GLY A 47 -2.53 10.41 15.19
N THR A 48 -3.55 10.58 16.03
CA THR A 48 -4.61 9.59 16.27
C THR A 48 -5.90 9.85 15.48
N ALA A 49 -5.91 10.88 14.61
CA ALA A 49 -7.13 11.40 13.98
C ALA A 49 -7.90 10.38 13.12
N ARG A 50 -7.28 9.25 12.76
CA ARG A 50 -7.90 8.12 12.03
C ARG A 50 -7.50 6.76 12.62
N ALA A 51 -6.99 6.75 13.86
CA ALA A 51 -6.73 5.53 14.59
C ALA A 51 -8.08 4.86 14.92
N ASN A 52 -8.22 3.57 14.61
CA ASN A 52 -9.42 2.75 14.80
C ASN A 52 -10.61 3.02 13.86
N VAL A 53 -10.48 3.87 12.83
CA VAL A 53 -11.50 4.01 11.78
C VAL A 53 -11.23 2.99 10.68
N ASP A 54 -12.25 2.21 10.30
CA ASP A 54 -12.20 1.19 9.22
C ASP A 54 -10.97 0.26 9.25
N GLY A 55 -10.59 -0.16 10.47
CA GLY A 55 -9.54 -1.15 10.70
C GLY A 55 -8.11 -0.62 10.57
N ASP A 56 -7.87 0.62 10.96
CA ASP A 56 -6.56 1.29 10.99
C ASP A 56 -5.97 1.59 9.61
N ALA A 57 -5.92 2.89 9.27
CA ALA A 57 -5.34 3.40 8.04
C ALA A 57 -4.11 4.26 8.34
N ASN A 58 -3.16 4.29 7.40
CA ASN A 58 -1.94 5.09 7.52
C ASN A 58 -1.81 6.17 6.43
N PHE A 59 -2.68 6.14 5.43
CA PHE A 59 -2.87 7.19 4.43
C PHE A 59 -4.36 7.47 4.21
N TYR A 60 -4.68 8.64 3.66
CA TYR A 60 -6.01 8.98 3.17
C TYR A 60 -5.92 9.75 1.86
N ASP A 61 -6.90 9.59 0.98
CA ASP A 61 -7.05 10.40 -0.23
C ASP A 61 -7.47 11.82 0.13
N VAL A 62 -6.75 12.82 -0.38
CA VAL A 62 -7.03 14.23 -0.09
C VAL A 62 -8.33 14.73 -0.72
N ASP A 63 -8.83 14.06 -1.76
CA ASP A 63 -10.01 14.48 -2.51
C ASP A 63 -11.29 13.79 -2.02
N THR A 64 -11.19 12.53 -1.57
CA THR A 64 -12.38 11.72 -1.17
C THR A 64 -12.44 11.37 0.30
N ASP A 65 -11.39 11.68 1.08
CA ASP A 65 -11.18 11.20 2.45
C ASP A 65 -11.10 9.67 2.59
N ASP A 66 -11.00 8.94 1.46
CA ASP A 66 -10.89 7.49 1.51
C ASP A 66 -9.63 7.04 2.24
N LEU A 67 -9.79 6.06 3.12
CA LEU A 67 -8.75 5.55 3.98
C LEU A 67 -7.98 4.43 3.28
N TYR A 68 -6.66 4.49 3.38
CA TYR A 68 -5.76 3.51 2.78
C TYR A 68 -4.75 2.96 3.78
N TRP A 69 -4.44 1.68 3.62
CA TRP A 69 -3.27 1.07 4.21
C TRP A 69 -2.20 0.88 3.14
N ILE A 70 -0.99 1.39 3.38
CA ILE A 70 0.16 1.24 2.49
C ILE A 70 1.34 0.64 3.26
N SER A 71 1.89 -0.47 2.79
CA SER A 71 3.08 -1.12 3.36
C SER A 71 3.95 -1.75 2.28
N GLY A 72 5.18 -2.13 2.62
CA GLY A 72 5.96 -2.99 1.71
C GLY A 72 5.28 -4.36 1.59
N PRO A 73 5.30 -5.00 0.40
CA PRO A 73 4.70 -6.30 0.23
C PRO A 73 5.51 -7.37 0.97
N LYS A 74 4.84 -8.41 1.45
CA LYS A 74 5.48 -9.56 2.10
C LYS A 74 5.70 -10.71 1.14
N ARG A 75 6.79 -11.46 1.33
CA ARG A 75 7.09 -12.65 0.51
C ARG A 75 6.11 -13.80 0.78
N ASP A 76 5.64 -13.91 2.02
CA ASP A 76 4.67 -14.92 2.47
C ASP A 76 3.21 -14.57 2.07
N ARG A 77 3.00 -13.39 1.46
CA ARG A 77 1.69 -12.88 1.02
C ARG A 77 0.68 -12.73 2.16
N THR A 78 1.14 -12.55 3.41
CA THR A 78 0.29 -12.29 4.58
C THR A 78 0.06 -10.79 4.82
N ASP A 79 0.04 -10.00 3.74
CA ASP A 79 -0.09 -8.54 3.81
C ASP A 79 -1.40 -8.10 4.47
N GLY A 80 -2.51 -8.78 4.14
CA GLY A 80 -3.79 -8.61 4.81
C GLY A 80 -3.76 -9.19 6.23
N ARG A 81 -3.96 -8.35 7.25
CA ARG A 81 -3.85 -8.77 8.66
C ARG A 81 -5.02 -9.67 9.10
N TYR A 82 -6.25 -9.37 8.68
CA TYR A 82 -7.46 -10.15 8.99
C TYR A 82 -8.19 -10.69 7.76
N SER A 83 -7.47 -10.83 6.65
CA SER A 83 -8.04 -11.27 5.38
C SER A 83 -7.07 -12.20 4.66
N THR A 84 -7.61 -13.22 4.01
CA THR A 84 -6.89 -14.10 3.09
C THR A 84 -7.01 -13.64 1.63
N GLN A 85 -7.65 -12.49 1.40
CA GLN A 85 -7.79 -11.91 0.07
C GLN A 85 -6.41 -11.58 -0.49
N GLN A 86 -6.13 -12.15 -1.66
CA GLN A 86 -4.91 -11.83 -2.38
C GLN A 86 -5.06 -10.48 -3.08
N PRO A 87 -4.05 -9.59 -2.99
CA PRO A 87 -4.04 -8.35 -3.74
C PRO A 87 -3.95 -8.61 -5.24
N THR A 88 -4.49 -7.70 -6.02
CA THR A 88 -4.29 -7.69 -7.48
C THR A 88 -2.92 -7.12 -7.80
N SER A 89 -2.07 -7.89 -8.48
CA SER A 89 -0.79 -7.40 -8.96
C SER A 89 -0.98 -6.56 -10.22
N GLU A 90 -0.54 -5.31 -10.20
CA GLU A 90 -0.57 -4.46 -11.38
C GLU A 90 0.38 -5.00 -12.45
N PRO A 91 0.00 -4.97 -13.75
CA PRO A 91 0.84 -5.49 -14.83
C PRO A 91 2.28 -4.93 -14.81
N GLU A 92 2.42 -3.64 -14.54
CA GLU A 92 3.69 -2.89 -14.46
C GLU A 92 4.58 -3.30 -13.26
N ALA A 93 3.99 -3.83 -12.19
CA ALA A 93 4.70 -4.25 -10.98
C ALA A 93 4.88 -5.77 -10.88
N LYS A 94 4.13 -6.53 -11.71
CA LYS A 94 4.01 -7.99 -11.59
C LYS A 94 5.35 -8.70 -11.71
N ALA A 95 6.17 -8.36 -12.69
CA ALA A 95 7.43 -9.05 -12.94
C ALA A 95 8.41 -8.90 -11.76
N GLN A 96 8.59 -7.67 -11.25
CA GLN A 96 9.46 -7.42 -10.10
C GLN A 96 8.88 -8.00 -8.80
N TYR A 97 7.55 -8.00 -8.65
CA TYR A 97 6.91 -8.63 -7.50
C TYR A 97 7.08 -10.16 -7.52
N GLU A 98 6.97 -10.81 -8.68
CA GLU A 98 7.25 -12.24 -8.83
C GLU A 98 8.71 -12.57 -8.53
N ALA A 99 9.66 -11.76 -9.00
CA ALA A 99 11.07 -11.91 -8.65
C ALA A 99 11.30 -11.77 -7.13
N PHE A 100 10.62 -10.81 -6.50
CA PHE A 100 10.62 -10.68 -5.04
C PHE A 100 10.00 -11.90 -4.35
N LEU A 101 8.93 -12.47 -4.86
CA LEU A 101 8.39 -13.71 -4.30
C LEU A 101 9.40 -14.88 -4.43
N ALA A 102 10.25 -14.86 -5.45
CA ALA A 102 11.30 -15.85 -5.69
C ALA A 102 12.64 -15.60 -4.93
N GLY A 103 12.73 -14.53 -4.12
CA GLY A 103 13.91 -14.27 -3.29
C GLY A 103 14.72 -13.01 -3.67
N ALA A 104 14.44 -12.39 -4.82
CA ALA A 104 15.13 -11.15 -5.21
C ALA A 104 14.79 -9.97 -4.27
N PRO A 105 15.65 -8.96 -4.12
CA PRO A 105 15.27 -7.73 -3.44
C PRO A 105 14.22 -6.95 -4.24
N LEU A 106 13.44 -6.09 -3.56
CA LEU A 106 12.59 -5.13 -4.26
C LEU A 106 13.45 -3.97 -4.81
N PRO A 107 13.15 -3.47 -6.01
CA PRO A 107 13.83 -2.30 -6.57
C PRO A 107 13.69 -1.09 -5.64
N GLY A 108 14.77 -0.32 -5.49
CA GLY A 108 14.82 0.85 -4.60
C GLY A 108 14.86 0.53 -3.11
N ARG A 109 15.05 -0.75 -2.75
CA ARG A 109 15.22 -1.26 -1.38
C ARG A 109 16.48 -2.11 -1.22
N GLU A 110 17.44 -1.97 -2.12
CA GLU A 110 18.64 -2.80 -2.23
C GLU A 110 19.61 -2.66 -1.05
N GLU A 111 19.54 -1.55 -0.30
CA GLU A 111 20.38 -1.29 0.89
C GLU A 111 19.55 -1.08 2.19
N GLY A 112 18.31 -1.56 2.22
CA GLY A 112 17.38 -1.35 3.33
C GLY A 112 17.42 -2.44 4.40
#